data_AF-A0A4R1KZT5-F1
#
_entry.id   AF-A0A4R1KZT5-F1
#
_cell.length_a   1.000
_cell.length_b   1.000
_cell.length_c   1.000
_cell.angle_alpha   90.00
_cell.angle_beta   90.00
_cell.angle_gamma   90.00
#
_symmetry.space_group_name_H-M   'P 1'
#
loop_
_entity.id
_entity.type
_entity.pdbx_description
1 polymer ?
#
loop_
_entity_poly.entity_id
_entity_poly.type
_entity_poly.pdbx_seq_one_letter_code
_entity_poly.pdbx_strand_id
1 'polypeptide(L)'
;MKMTIWVKPFLKPFKLSLLLGLCFSTSAYAKVELGALFVHLSDALSAVKKENSEQAKNDLRTLQQEFNAIPTHNSEAGKETSKALETAIANPTLANVEQISKDLYAFEQEQNPVDHDKNRQKFAEQVLPTLQDLEQVFASKNIEQIRTKFHRFGATWGANELSMRGASLSHYGKMETAMSLFRSAMQANPANYEQMEQQLAILKNTVDDFIGNSKAAQ
;
A
#
# COMPACT_ATOMS: atom_id res chain seq x y z
N MET A 1 -66.63 -48.38 55.89
CA MET A 1 -66.10 -47.02 56.16
C MET A 1 -65.04 -46.70 55.11
N LYS A 2 -65.31 -45.65 54.32
CA LYS A 2 -64.47 -44.93 53.34
C LYS A 2 -63.92 -45.68 52.11
N MET A 3 -64.70 -45.64 51.02
CA MET A 3 -64.19 -45.54 49.66
C MET A 3 -63.60 -44.14 49.45
N THR A 4 -62.41 -44.05 48.87
CA THR A 4 -61.85 -42.80 48.34
C THR A 4 -61.27 -43.06 46.96
N ILE A 5 -61.87 -42.40 45.98
CA ILE A 5 -61.50 -42.37 44.56
C ILE A 5 -60.30 -41.43 44.44
N TRP A 6 -59.21 -41.86 43.79
CA TRP A 6 -58.08 -40.98 43.46
C TRP A 6 -57.96 -40.84 41.94
N VAL A 7 -58.28 -39.64 41.45
CA VAL A 7 -58.09 -39.23 40.05
C VAL A 7 -56.65 -38.74 39.91
N LYS A 8 -55.85 -39.35 39.01
CA LYS A 8 -54.50 -38.88 38.69
C LYS A 8 -54.57 -37.87 37.53
N PRO A 9 -54.10 -36.62 37.69
CA PRO A 9 -53.98 -35.71 36.56
C PRO A 9 -52.79 -36.08 35.68
N PHE A 10 -53.05 -36.12 34.38
CA PHE A 10 -52.12 -36.43 33.31
C PHE A 10 -51.31 -35.17 32.96
N LEU A 11 -50.02 -35.12 33.33
CA LEU A 11 -49.10 -34.06 32.95
C LEU A 11 -47.95 -34.65 32.13
N LYS A 12 -47.93 -34.36 30.82
CA LYS A 12 -46.80 -34.67 29.93
C LYS A 12 -45.68 -33.66 30.18
N PRO A 13 -44.41 -34.06 30.27
CA PRO A 13 -43.29 -33.11 30.26
C PRO A 13 -43.04 -32.62 28.82
N PHE A 14 -43.36 -31.36 28.56
CA PHE A 14 -42.97 -30.65 27.34
C PHE A 14 -41.49 -30.25 27.46
N LYS A 15 -40.59 -30.95 26.74
CA LYS A 15 -39.18 -30.58 26.65
C LYS A 15 -39.01 -29.45 25.62
N LEU A 16 -38.96 -28.21 26.08
CA LEU A 16 -38.52 -27.07 25.27
C LEU A 16 -36.98 -27.11 25.22
N SER A 17 -36.41 -27.76 24.21
CA SER A 17 -34.97 -27.74 23.96
C SER A 17 -34.63 -26.46 23.20
N LEU A 18 -34.09 -25.47 23.91
CA LEU A 18 -33.61 -24.21 23.34
C LEU A 18 -32.34 -24.45 22.52
N LEU A 19 -32.48 -24.49 21.19
CA LEU A 19 -31.36 -24.46 20.24
C LEU A 19 -30.83 -23.02 20.18
N LEU A 20 -29.78 -22.73 20.95
CA LEU A 20 -29.04 -21.48 20.85
C LEU A 20 -28.12 -21.56 19.62
N GLY A 21 -28.65 -21.15 18.47
CA GLY A 21 -27.88 -20.96 17.25
C GLY A 21 -26.88 -19.82 17.44
N LEU A 22 -25.61 -20.16 17.61
CA LEU A 22 -24.49 -19.21 17.61
C LEU A 22 -24.34 -18.70 16.17
N CYS A 23 -25.04 -17.61 15.85
CA CYS A 23 -24.75 -16.84 14.65
C CYS A 23 -23.37 -16.19 14.85
N PHE A 24 -22.32 -16.86 14.37
CA PHE A 24 -21.05 -16.20 14.07
C PHE A 24 -21.35 -15.17 12.99
N SER A 25 -21.68 -13.97 13.43
CA SER A 25 -21.77 -12.80 12.57
C SER A 25 -20.33 -12.54 12.13
N THR A 26 -19.95 -12.97 10.93
CA THR A 26 -18.74 -12.44 10.30
C THR A 26 -19.03 -10.96 10.05
N SER A 27 -18.66 -10.11 11.00
CA SER A 27 -18.64 -8.68 10.80
C SER A 27 -17.73 -8.44 9.61
N ALA A 28 -18.31 -8.15 8.44
CA ALA A 28 -17.57 -7.64 7.32
C ALA A 28 -17.07 -6.25 7.74
N TYR A 29 -15.88 -6.21 8.35
CA TYR A 29 -15.21 -4.96 8.65
C TYR A 29 -14.96 -4.26 7.32
N ALA A 30 -15.25 -2.96 7.27
CA ALA A 30 -14.88 -2.14 6.14
C ALA A 30 -13.35 -2.19 5.97
N LYS A 31 -12.90 -2.26 4.72
CA LYS A 31 -11.47 -2.23 4.38
C LYS A 31 -10.81 -1.02 5.04
N VAL A 32 -9.71 -1.23 5.76
CA VAL A 32 -8.93 -0.14 6.35
C VAL A 32 -8.20 0.57 5.21
N GLU A 33 -8.43 1.86 5.02
CA GLU A 33 -7.79 2.60 3.92
C GLU A 33 -6.60 3.41 4.46
N LEU A 34 -5.37 3.02 4.09
CA LEU A 34 -4.15 3.69 4.54
C LEU A 34 -3.63 4.75 3.56
N GLY A 35 -4.35 5.01 2.45
CA GLY A 35 -3.89 5.87 1.36
C GLY A 35 -3.40 7.25 1.82
N ALA A 36 -4.10 7.88 2.77
CA ALA A 36 -3.74 9.17 3.35
C ALA A 36 -2.43 9.12 4.16
N LEU A 37 -2.19 8.04 4.92
CA LEU A 37 -0.97 7.89 5.71
C LEU A 37 0.28 7.86 4.84
N PHE A 38 0.20 7.23 3.67
CA PHE A 38 1.33 7.17 2.72
C PHE A 38 1.63 8.52 2.06
N VAL A 39 0.69 9.48 2.05
CA VAL A 39 0.95 10.85 1.60
C VAL A 39 1.88 11.54 2.60
N HIS A 40 1.50 11.58 3.88
CA HIS A 40 2.34 12.14 4.94
C HIS A 40 3.71 11.46 5.03
N LEU A 41 3.75 10.15 4.81
CA LEU A 41 5.01 9.41 4.78
C LEU A 41 5.92 9.82 3.62
N SER A 42 5.33 10.11 2.45
CA SER A 42 6.06 10.59 1.27
C SER A 42 6.59 12.03 1.48
N ASP A 43 5.80 12.88 2.13
CA ASP A 43 6.21 14.24 2.50
C ASP A 43 7.36 14.21 3.52
N ALA A 44 7.24 13.37 4.55
CA ALA A 44 8.32 13.12 5.51
C ALA A 44 9.61 12.64 4.83
N LEU A 45 9.50 11.68 3.90
CA LEU A 45 10.64 11.20 3.11
C LEU A 45 11.29 12.31 2.29
N SER A 46 10.48 13.16 1.64
CA SER A 46 10.93 14.32 0.87
C SER A 46 11.67 15.33 1.76
N ALA A 47 11.15 15.58 2.96
CA ALA A 47 11.78 16.46 3.93
C ALA A 47 13.12 15.91 4.44
N VAL A 48 13.21 14.61 4.75
CA VAL A 48 14.48 13.95 5.10
C VAL A 48 15.52 14.09 3.99
N LYS A 49 15.14 13.85 2.72
CA LYS A 49 16.03 14.01 1.56
C LYS A 49 16.53 15.44 1.36
N LYS A 50 15.76 16.43 1.81
CA LYS A 50 16.13 17.86 1.78
C LYS A 50 16.84 18.32 3.06
N GLU A 51 17.21 17.39 3.94
CA GLU A 51 17.82 17.66 5.25
C GLU A 51 16.94 18.56 6.16
N ASN A 52 15.63 18.63 5.90
CA ASN A 52 14.68 19.40 6.69
C ASN A 52 14.07 18.52 7.79
N SER A 53 14.85 18.32 8.86
CA SER A 53 14.46 17.45 9.99
C SER A 53 13.17 17.89 10.68
N GLU A 54 12.93 19.20 10.82
CA GLU A 54 11.75 19.70 11.53
C GLU A 54 10.46 19.45 10.75
N GLN A 55 10.47 19.69 9.43
CA GLN A 55 9.33 19.32 8.58
C GLN A 55 9.08 17.81 8.63
N ALA A 56 10.13 17.00 8.51
CA ALA A 56 9.98 15.54 8.58
C ALA A 56 9.32 15.08 9.89
N LYS A 57 9.71 15.64 11.04
CA LYS A 57 9.08 15.32 12.32
C LYS A 57 7.62 15.76 12.37
N ASN A 58 7.27 16.91 11.80
CA ASN A 58 5.90 17.39 11.77
C ASN A 58 5.00 16.48 10.92
N ASP A 59 5.46 16.08 9.73
CA ASP A 59 4.74 15.15 8.86
C ASP A 59 4.57 13.78 9.53
N LEU A 60 5.61 13.27 10.21
CA LEU A 60 5.55 12.02 10.96
C LEU A 60 4.61 12.07 12.17
N ARG A 61 4.51 13.21 12.87
CA ARG A 61 3.54 13.38 13.97
C ARG A 61 2.10 13.40 13.45
N THR A 62 1.85 14.06 12.33
CA THR A 62 0.53 14.04 11.67
C THR A 62 0.16 12.62 11.26
N LEU A 63 1.10 11.90 10.63
CA LEU A 63 0.92 10.48 10.30
C LEU A 63 0.59 9.65 11.55
N GLN A 64 1.34 9.82 12.64
CA GLN A 64 1.09 9.09 13.89
C GLN A 64 -0.30 9.39 14.47
N GLN A 65 -0.75 10.63 14.43
CA GLN A 65 -2.09 11.01 14.89
C GLN A 65 -3.18 10.32 14.06
N GLU A 66 -3.06 10.35 12.74
CA GLU A 66 -4.02 9.70 11.84
C GLU A 66 -3.99 8.17 11.98
N PHE A 67 -2.80 7.58 12.14
CA PHE A 67 -2.65 6.15 12.38
C PHE A 67 -3.32 5.72 13.68
N ASN A 68 -3.12 6.45 14.78
CA ASN A 68 -3.75 6.16 16.07
C ASN A 68 -5.28 6.32 16.05
N ALA A 69 -5.83 7.07 15.09
CA ALA A 69 -7.27 7.19 14.90
C ALA A 69 -7.90 5.94 14.27
N ILE A 70 -7.10 5.03 13.70
CA ILE A 70 -7.58 3.76 13.16
C ILE A 70 -7.95 2.84 14.33
N PRO A 71 -9.19 2.30 14.40
CA PRO A 71 -9.63 1.49 15.54
C PRO A 71 -8.75 0.28 15.84
N THR A 72 -8.09 -0.28 14.82
CA THR A 72 -7.26 -1.48 14.90
C THR A 72 -5.77 -1.20 15.02
N HIS A 73 -5.33 0.05 15.20
CA HIS A 73 -3.90 0.44 15.31
C HIS A 73 -3.12 -0.30 16.41
N ASN A 74 -3.81 -0.92 17.37
CA ASN A 74 -3.22 -1.67 18.49
C ASN A 74 -3.11 -3.19 18.23
N SER A 75 -3.34 -3.64 16.99
CA SER A 75 -3.06 -5.00 16.54
C SER A 75 -1.57 -5.34 16.62
N GLU A 76 -1.19 -6.56 16.23
CA GLU A 76 0.22 -6.97 16.28
C GLU A 76 1.08 -6.12 15.33
N ALA A 77 0.70 -6.07 14.05
CA ALA A 77 1.36 -5.21 13.08
C ALA A 77 1.19 -3.71 13.40
N GLY A 78 0.07 -3.34 14.01
CA GLY A 78 -0.21 -1.96 14.37
C GLY A 78 0.74 -1.43 15.45
N LYS A 79 1.06 -2.25 16.47
CA LYS A 79 2.04 -1.91 17.51
C LYS A 79 3.45 -1.71 16.97
N GLU A 80 3.88 -2.56 16.04
CA GLU A 80 5.20 -2.38 15.40
C GLU A 80 5.22 -1.08 14.58
N THR A 81 4.12 -0.75 13.88
CA THR A 81 3.98 0.54 13.18
C THR A 81 4.08 1.72 14.14
N SER A 82 3.39 1.69 15.29
CA SER A 82 3.49 2.74 16.32
C SER A 82 4.93 2.94 16.81
N LYS A 83 5.65 1.84 17.05
CA LYS A 83 7.05 1.87 17.50
C LYS A 83 8.00 2.43 16.44
N ALA A 84 7.79 2.08 15.18
CA ALA A 84 8.55 2.64 14.06
C ALA A 84 8.33 4.15 13.93
N LEU A 85 7.08 4.60 14.10
CA LEU A 85 6.73 6.02 14.11
C LEU A 85 7.41 6.78 15.25
N GLU A 86 7.38 6.27 16.48
CA GLU A 86 8.08 6.88 17.61
C GLU A 86 9.59 7.00 17.35
N THR A 87 10.19 5.93 16.82
CA THR A 87 11.62 5.90 16.47
C THR A 87 11.96 6.95 15.41
N ALA A 88 11.16 7.06 14.35
CA ALA A 88 11.39 8.02 13.28
C ALA A 88 11.13 9.47 13.70
N ILE A 89 10.13 9.73 14.56
CA ILE A 89 9.87 11.07 15.11
C ILE A 89 11.06 11.54 15.96
N ALA A 90 11.68 10.64 16.73
CA ALA A 90 12.88 10.94 17.50
C ALA A 90 14.10 11.19 16.59
N ASN A 91 14.26 10.38 15.53
CA ASN A 91 15.39 10.46 14.61
C ASN A 91 14.94 10.21 13.15
N PRO A 92 14.55 11.27 12.40
CA PRO A 92 13.98 11.12 11.07
C PRO A 92 15.08 10.86 10.02
N THR A 93 15.50 9.60 9.91
CA THR A 93 16.45 9.14 8.89
C THR A 93 15.72 8.43 7.76
N LEU A 94 16.37 8.31 6.59
CA LEU A 94 15.83 7.54 5.46
C LEU A 94 15.45 6.12 5.89
N ALA A 95 16.33 5.45 6.64
CA ALA A 95 16.10 4.08 7.12
C ALA A 95 14.88 3.98 8.05
N ASN A 96 14.68 4.96 8.93
CA ASN A 96 13.53 4.95 9.84
C ASN A 96 12.20 5.23 9.12
N VAL A 97 12.20 6.13 8.12
CA VAL A 97 11.01 6.38 7.29
C VAL A 97 10.69 5.18 6.39
N GLU A 98 11.71 4.50 5.85
CA GLU A 98 11.52 3.24 5.12
C GLU A 98 10.96 2.12 6.01
N GLN A 99 11.36 2.06 7.28
CA GLN A 99 10.83 1.08 8.22
C GLN A 99 9.33 1.28 8.46
N ILE A 100 8.88 2.54 8.63
CA ILE A 100 7.45 2.86 8.75
C ILE A 100 6.65 2.35 7.54
N SER A 101 7.17 2.47 6.31
CA SER A 101 6.48 1.93 5.13
C SER A 101 6.31 0.43 5.17
N LYS A 102 7.32 -0.31 5.64
CA LYS A 102 7.24 -1.76 5.77
C LYS A 102 6.20 -2.15 6.82
N ASP A 103 6.18 -1.45 7.95
CA ASP A 103 5.27 -1.78 9.05
C ASP A 103 3.83 -1.36 8.72
N LEU A 104 3.61 -0.21 8.07
CA LEU A 104 2.31 0.16 7.53
C LEU A 104 1.82 -0.83 6.46
N TYR A 105 2.71 -1.38 5.64
CA TYR A 105 2.34 -2.41 4.69
C TYR A 105 1.94 -3.72 5.38
N ALA A 106 2.71 -4.15 6.39
CA ALA A 106 2.38 -5.32 7.21
C ALA A 106 1.02 -5.13 7.90
N PHE A 107 0.77 -3.94 8.43
CA PHE A 107 -0.53 -3.56 8.98
C PHE A 107 -1.64 -3.63 7.93
N GLU A 108 -1.43 -3.09 6.72
CA GLU A 108 -2.38 -3.24 5.61
C GLU A 108 -2.70 -4.72 5.32
N GLN A 109 -1.70 -5.62 5.31
CA GLN A 109 -1.96 -7.05 5.05
C GLN A 109 -2.83 -7.67 6.15
N GLU A 110 -2.54 -7.31 7.39
CA GLU A 110 -3.23 -7.85 8.57
C GLU A 110 -4.69 -7.37 8.60
N GLN A 111 -4.91 -6.09 8.26
CA GLN A 111 -6.24 -5.48 8.26
C GLN A 111 -7.06 -5.83 7.02
N ASN A 112 -6.39 -5.97 5.88
CA ASN A 112 -6.99 -6.22 4.57
C ASN A 112 -6.31 -7.42 3.93
N PRO A 113 -6.57 -8.64 4.42
CA PRO A 113 -6.00 -9.84 3.85
C PRO A 113 -6.44 -9.97 2.38
N VAL A 114 -5.53 -9.65 1.46
CA VAL A 114 -5.72 -9.75 0.02
C VAL A 114 -4.58 -10.56 -0.59
N ASP A 115 -4.76 -10.96 -1.84
CA ASP A 115 -3.74 -11.64 -2.59
C ASP A 115 -2.76 -10.60 -3.18
N HIS A 116 -1.64 -10.39 -2.48
CA HIS A 116 -0.62 -9.41 -2.87
C HIS A 116 0.15 -9.83 -4.11
N ASP A 117 0.27 -11.12 -4.37
CA ASP A 117 0.83 -11.62 -5.63
C ASP A 117 -0.11 -11.29 -6.78
N LYS A 118 -1.41 -11.46 -6.60
CA LYS A 118 -2.41 -11.02 -7.59
C LYS A 118 -2.38 -9.51 -7.81
N ASN A 119 -2.20 -8.70 -6.77
CA ASN A 119 -2.06 -7.25 -6.93
C ASN A 119 -0.77 -6.86 -7.68
N ARG A 120 0.36 -7.53 -7.38
CA ARG A 120 1.61 -7.36 -8.14
C ARG A 120 1.50 -7.83 -9.58
N GLN A 121 0.83 -8.95 -9.84
CA GLN A 121 0.55 -9.45 -11.19
C GLN A 121 -0.32 -8.46 -11.97
N LYS A 122 -1.40 -7.95 -11.36
CA LYS A 122 -2.25 -6.93 -11.97
C LYS A 122 -1.48 -5.64 -12.26
N PHE A 123 -0.61 -5.21 -11.35
CA PHE A 123 0.31 -4.09 -11.59
C PHE A 123 1.18 -4.36 -12.82
N ALA A 124 1.79 -5.54 -12.91
CA ALA A 124 2.65 -5.93 -14.03
C ALA A 124 1.90 -5.94 -15.36
N GLU A 125 0.71 -6.56 -15.41
CA GLU A 125 -0.15 -6.64 -16.59
C GLU A 125 -0.53 -5.26 -17.15
N GLN A 126 -0.70 -4.26 -16.28
CA GLN A 126 -1.09 -2.92 -16.67
C GLN A 126 0.10 -2.03 -17.03
N VAL A 127 1.16 -2.05 -16.22
CA VAL A 127 2.28 -1.10 -16.34
C VAL A 127 3.28 -1.54 -17.42
N LEU A 128 3.65 -2.83 -17.48
CA LEU A 128 4.70 -3.32 -18.39
C LEU A 128 4.44 -2.97 -19.87
N PRO A 129 3.22 -3.18 -20.43
CA PRO A 129 2.98 -2.87 -21.83
C PRO A 129 3.20 -1.39 -22.15
N THR A 130 2.84 -0.50 -21.23
CA THR A 130 3.01 0.95 -21.44
C THR A 130 4.46 1.41 -21.32
N LEU A 131 5.25 0.74 -20.48
CA LEU A 131 6.69 0.96 -20.39
C LEU A 131 7.41 0.46 -21.63
N GLN A 132 7.07 -0.73 -22.12
CA GLN A 132 7.61 -1.29 -23.37
C GLN A 132 7.27 -0.41 -24.59
N ASP A 133 6.04 0.11 -24.65
CA ASP A 133 5.62 1.10 -25.65
C ASP A 133 6.53 2.34 -25.64
N LEU A 134 6.88 2.85 -24.45
CA LEU A 134 7.79 3.98 -24.28
C LEU A 134 9.21 3.65 -24.72
N GLU A 135 9.74 2.48 -24.33
CA GLU A 135 11.04 1.96 -24.78
C GLU A 135 11.13 1.88 -26.31
N GLN A 136 10.11 1.32 -26.95
CA GLN A 136 10.09 1.15 -28.39
C GLN A 136 10.14 2.48 -29.14
N VAL A 137 9.35 3.48 -28.71
CA VAL A 137 9.36 4.80 -29.39
C VAL A 137 10.63 5.59 -29.07
N PHE A 138 11.31 5.31 -27.96
CA PHE A 138 12.53 6.02 -27.57
C PHE A 138 13.63 5.87 -28.63
N ALA A 139 13.74 4.68 -29.24
CA ALA A 139 14.68 4.40 -30.32
C ALA A 139 14.50 5.30 -31.56
N SER A 140 13.30 5.84 -31.78
CA SER A 140 13.01 6.71 -32.93
C SER A 140 13.59 8.12 -32.79
N LYS A 141 14.01 8.54 -31.58
CA LYS A 141 14.38 9.92 -31.23
C LYS A 141 13.34 10.98 -31.65
N ASN A 142 12.08 10.58 -31.83
CA ASN A 142 10.98 11.51 -32.09
C ASN A 142 10.40 11.99 -30.76
N ILE A 143 10.74 13.22 -30.35
CA ILE A 143 10.36 13.77 -29.05
C ILE A 143 8.84 13.85 -28.83
N GLU A 144 8.05 14.05 -29.89
CA GLU A 144 6.58 14.10 -29.79
C GLU A 144 5.97 12.73 -29.51
N GLN A 145 6.51 11.68 -30.14
CA GLN A 145 6.10 10.30 -29.87
C GLN A 145 6.52 9.86 -28.47
N ILE A 146 7.75 10.18 -28.06
CA ILE A 146 8.27 9.92 -26.71
C ILE A 146 7.37 10.58 -25.67
N ARG A 147 7.02 11.86 -25.87
CA ARG A 147 6.11 12.58 -24.96
C ARG A 147 4.75 11.92 -24.84
N THR A 148 4.19 11.50 -25.95
CA THR A 148 2.88 10.82 -25.99
C THR A 148 2.91 9.52 -25.21
N LYS A 149 3.92 8.67 -25.43
CA LYS A 149 4.05 7.39 -24.72
C LYS A 149 4.41 7.58 -23.25
N PHE A 150 5.26 8.56 -22.91
CA PHE A 150 5.60 8.88 -21.53
C PHE A 150 4.37 9.35 -20.75
N HIS A 151 3.50 10.18 -21.35
CA HIS A 151 2.24 10.57 -20.73
C HIS A 151 1.33 9.35 -20.47
N ARG A 152 1.21 8.43 -21.43
CA ARG A 152 0.43 7.19 -21.26
C ARG A 152 0.98 6.32 -20.13
N PHE A 153 2.29 6.13 -20.10
CA PHE A 153 2.97 5.43 -19.02
C PHE A 153 2.68 6.08 -17.66
N GLY A 154 2.86 7.40 -17.56
CA GLY A 154 2.62 8.14 -16.32
C GLY A 154 1.18 8.05 -15.80
N ALA A 155 0.19 8.10 -16.70
CA ALA A 155 -1.22 7.89 -16.32
C ALA A 155 -1.48 6.47 -15.79
N THR A 156 -0.85 5.47 -16.41
CA THR A 156 -0.97 4.06 -16.01
C THR A 156 -0.27 3.79 -14.68
N TRP A 157 0.90 4.38 -14.48
CA TRP A 157 1.62 4.40 -13.21
C TRP A 157 0.76 5.03 -12.10
N GLY A 158 0.23 6.23 -12.29
CA GLY A 158 -0.57 6.91 -11.26
C GLY A 158 -1.81 6.12 -10.83
N ALA A 159 -2.47 5.41 -11.74
CA ALA A 159 -3.59 4.53 -11.41
C ALA A 159 -3.19 3.29 -10.58
N ASN A 160 -1.90 2.95 -10.57
CA ASN A 160 -1.34 1.73 -9.96
C ASN A 160 -0.35 2.01 -8.82
N GLU A 161 -0.01 3.29 -8.59
CA GLU A 161 1.02 3.77 -7.67
C GLU A 161 0.90 3.14 -6.29
N LEU A 162 -0.32 3.12 -5.73
CA LEU A 162 -0.59 2.60 -4.39
C LEU A 162 -0.17 1.14 -4.20
N SER A 163 -0.22 0.32 -5.26
CA SER A 163 0.19 -1.08 -5.20
C SER A 163 1.69 -1.20 -4.92
N MET A 164 2.50 -0.33 -5.53
CA MET A 164 3.94 -0.30 -5.30
C MET A 164 4.29 0.52 -4.05
N ARG A 165 3.68 1.69 -3.84
CA ARG A 165 3.94 2.56 -2.69
C ARG A 165 3.64 1.87 -1.37
N GLY A 166 2.53 1.14 -1.32
CA GLY A 166 2.20 0.29 -0.18
C GLY A 166 3.28 -0.76 0.05
N ALA A 167 3.59 -1.56 -0.97
CA ALA A 167 4.51 -2.69 -0.82
C ALA A 167 5.98 -2.30 -0.65
N SER A 168 6.42 -1.17 -1.21
CA SER A 168 7.80 -0.73 -1.13
C SER A 168 7.98 0.76 -1.46
N LEU A 169 8.16 1.59 -0.43
CA LEU A 169 8.56 2.99 -0.62
C LEU A 169 9.88 3.17 -1.38
N SER A 170 10.81 2.21 -1.28
CA SER A 170 12.08 2.30 -2.00
C SER A 170 11.87 2.23 -3.51
N HIS A 171 11.07 1.27 -3.99
CA HIS A 171 10.72 1.18 -5.41
C HIS A 171 9.89 2.39 -5.85
N TYR A 172 8.86 2.76 -5.08
CA TYR A 172 8.04 3.94 -5.36
C TYR A 172 8.89 5.21 -5.48
N GLY A 173 9.80 5.46 -4.54
CA GLY A 173 10.68 6.63 -4.56
C GLY A 173 11.63 6.66 -5.75
N LYS A 174 12.12 5.49 -6.20
CA LYS A 174 12.91 5.36 -7.44
C LYS A 174 12.07 5.67 -8.68
N MET A 175 10.83 5.16 -8.76
CA MET A 175 9.89 5.45 -9.84
C MET A 175 9.61 6.95 -9.95
N GLU A 176 9.20 7.59 -8.87
CA GLU A 176 8.89 9.03 -8.83
C GLU A 176 10.08 9.89 -9.25
N THR A 177 11.27 9.57 -8.72
CA THR A 177 12.51 10.28 -9.06
C THR A 177 12.82 10.13 -10.55
N ALA A 178 12.81 8.91 -11.07
CA ALA A 178 13.14 8.64 -12.46
C ALA A 178 12.12 9.26 -13.42
N MET A 179 10.83 9.21 -13.10
CA MET A 179 9.78 9.88 -13.89
C MET A 179 9.96 11.39 -13.89
N SER A 180 10.25 12.00 -12.74
CA SER A 180 10.49 13.45 -12.65
C SER A 180 11.71 13.85 -13.48
N LEU A 181 12.82 13.14 -13.34
CA LEU A 181 14.06 13.42 -14.08
C LEU A 181 13.89 13.17 -15.59
N PHE A 182 13.17 12.12 -15.99
CA PHE A 182 12.83 11.87 -17.39
C PHE A 182 12.02 13.04 -17.97
N ARG A 183 11.00 13.50 -17.24
CA ARG A 183 10.17 14.64 -17.65
C ARG A 183 11.01 15.91 -17.81
N SER A 184 11.88 16.21 -16.84
CA SER A 184 12.78 17.37 -16.91
C SER A 184 13.72 17.29 -18.12
N ALA A 185 14.32 16.13 -18.36
CA ALA A 185 15.20 15.91 -19.52
C ALA A 185 14.47 16.07 -20.86
N MET A 186 13.23 15.57 -20.94
CA MET A 186 12.36 15.71 -22.10
C MET A 186 11.95 17.16 -22.39
N GLN A 187 11.85 17.99 -21.34
CA GLN A 187 11.46 19.40 -21.43
C GLN A 187 12.64 20.37 -21.63
N ALA A 188 13.88 19.87 -21.54
CA ALA A 188 15.08 20.67 -21.82
C ALA A 188 15.11 21.13 -23.29
N ASN A 189 15.85 22.21 -23.55
CA ASN A 189 16.04 22.75 -24.90
C ASN A 189 17.54 22.93 -25.22
N PRO A 190 18.15 22.05 -26.04
CA PRO A 190 17.55 20.87 -26.68
C PRO A 190 17.24 19.76 -25.67
N ALA A 191 16.34 18.84 -26.02
CA ALA A 191 15.97 17.71 -25.15
C ALA A 191 17.20 16.84 -24.83
N ASN A 192 17.33 16.44 -23.57
CA ASN A 192 18.45 15.63 -23.10
C ASN A 192 18.14 14.14 -23.24
N TYR A 193 18.46 13.57 -24.40
CA TYR A 193 18.21 12.15 -24.69
C TYR A 193 19.04 11.19 -23.82
N GLU A 194 20.27 11.54 -23.47
CA GLU A 194 21.11 10.70 -22.62
C GLU A 194 20.48 10.54 -21.23
N GLN A 195 20.04 11.66 -20.63
CA GLN A 195 19.36 11.61 -19.34
C GLN A 195 18.04 10.84 -19.43
N MET A 196 17.24 11.05 -20.48
CA MET A 196 16.01 10.27 -20.67
C MET A 196 16.28 8.77 -20.79
N GLU A 197 17.32 8.35 -21.51
CA GLU A 197 17.71 6.94 -21.65
C GLU A 197 18.11 6.33 -20.30
N GLN A 198 18.93 7.04 -19.53
CA GLN A 198 19.31 6.62 -18.18
C GLN A 198 18.09 6.46 -17.27
N GLN A 199 17.17 7.43 -17.27
CA GLN A 199 15.97 7.35 -16.45
C GLN A 199 15.01 6.24 -16.90
N LEU A 200 14.92 5.99 -18.21
CA LEU A 200 14.11 4.90 -18.74
C LEU A 200 14.64 3.53 -18.27
N ALA A 201 15.96 3.33 -18.26
CA ALA A 201 16.58 2.13 -17.71
C ALA A 201 16.30 1.97 -16.21
N ILE A 202 16.33 3.07 -15.43
CA ILE A 202 15.97 3.04 -14.00
C ILE A 202 14.51 2.66 -13.79
N LEU A 203 13.58 3.21 -14.60
CA LEU A 203 12.17 2.85 -14.55
C LEU A 203 11.97 1.35 -14.82
N LYS A 204 12.61 0.83 -15.87
CA LYS A 204 12.58 -0.60 -16.22
C LYS A 204 13.07 -1.46 -15.07
N ASN A 205 14.29 -1.22 -14.59
CA ASN A 205 14.89 -2.01 -13.52
C ASN A 205 14.05 -1.94 -12.25
N THR A 206 13.48 -0.78 -11.91
CA THR A 206 12.63 -0.63 -10.72
C THR A 206 11.33 -1.42 -10.83
N VAL A 207 10.70 -1.42 -12.00
CA VAL A 207 9.50 -2.23 -12.27
C VAL A 207 9.84 -3.72 -12.26
N ASP A 208 10.93 -4.12 -12.91
CA ASP A 208 11.39 -5.51 -12.97
C ASP A 208 11.78 -6.04 -11.58
N ASP A 209 12.49 -5.25 -10.76
CA ASP A 209 12.84 -5.62 -9.38
C ASP A 209 11.58 -5.78 -8.51
N PHE A 210 10.63 -4.85 -8.64
CA PHE A 210 9.37 -4.90 -7.90
C PHE A 210 8.55 -6.15 -8.24
N ILE A 211 8.48 -6.50 -9.53
CA ILE A 211 7.76 -7.69 -10.00
C ILE A 211 8.58 -8.96 -9.69
N GLY A 212 9.90 -8.94 -9.85
CA GLY A 212 10.80 -10.07 -9.62
C GLY A 212 10.80 -10.53 -8.16
N ASN A 213 10.62 -9.61 -7.22
CA ASN A 213 10.41 -9.92 -5.80
C ASN A 213 9.13 -10.74 -5.54
N SER A 214 8.19 -10.86 -6.50
CA SER A 214 7.06 -11.81 -6.41
C SER A 214 7.46 -13.27 -6.68
N LYS A 215 8.57 -13.53 -7.40
CA LYS A 215 9.04 -14.88 -7.72
C LYS A 215 9.91 -15.52 -6.64
N ALA A 216 10.47 -14.71 -5.74
CA ALA A 216 11.37 -15.19 -4.67
C ALA A 216 10.62 -15.67 -3.41
N ALA A 217 9.30 -15.53 -3.37
CA ALA A 217 8.45 -15.94 -2.24
C ALA A 217 7.62 -17.23 -2.52
N GLN A 218 7.94 -17.95 -3.60
CA GLN A 218 7.37 -19.27 -3.91
C GLN A 218 8.29 -20.41 -3.45
#